data_AF-A0A260S5T0-F1
#
_entry.id   AF-A0A260S5T0-F1
#
_cell.length_a   1.000
_cell.length_b   1.000
_cell.length_c   1.000
_cell.angle_alpha   90.00
_cell.angle_beta   90.00
_cell.angle_gamma   90.00
#
_symmetry.space_group_name_H-M   'P 1'
#
loop_
_entity.id
_entity.type
_entity.pdbx_description
1 polymer ?
#
loop_
_entity_poly.entity_id
_entity_poly.type
_entity_poly.pdbx_seq_one_letter_code
_entity_poly.pdbx_strand_id
1 'polypeptide(L)'
;MASPVRTRRFARIGAILAGTALAASAAFGSAQAAPLWPGGPDISIPGLPGSSDPAAPAPQQLVPQLAPANFADPSISPSGGEVVGVAQPIAIRFDEAIGDRDAALRAIRVTTNPSVDGHFYWINDTQVRWLPNEFYPAHTQVTVEAGGAKAEFSTGDSIITTADDNTKQITVTRNGEVVRTMPTSMGKVGHETPNGTYIVGERFRDMYMDSSTYGVPVDSEEGYRTYVEYATRISYSGIFVHAAPWSEAQQGYSNASHGCLNVSTEDGKWFFENAQKGDPVIVVNTDGGTLSGSDGLGDWNR
;
A
#
# COMPACT_ATOMS: atom_id res chain seq x y z
N MET A 1 16.45 -55.61 -23.02
CA MET A 1 15.34 -56.21 -22.23
C MET A 1 14.24 -55.16 -22.18
N ALA A 2 13.36 -55.11 -23.17
CA ALA A 2 12.09 -55.85 -23.25
C ALA A 2 11.07 -55.35 -22.22
N SER A 3 10.11 -54.56 -22.71
CA SER A 3 8.85 -54.16 -22.06
C SER A 3 7.91 -55.39 -21.89
N PRO A 4 6.82 -55.30 -21.11
CA PRO A 4 5.55 -55.06 -21.82
C PRO A 4 4.51 -54.21 -21.08
N VAL A 5 3.95 -53.26 -21.83
CA VAL A 5 2.52 -53.04 -22.11
C VAL A 5 1.50 -53.75 -21.22
N ARG A 6 0.57 -52.98 -20.62
CA ARG A 6 -0.86 -53.32 -20.57
C ARG A 6 -1.75 -52.09 -20.76
N THR A 7 -2.29 -51.97 -21.96
CA THR A 7 -3.49 -51.23 -22.33
C THR A 7 -4.74 -51.94 -21.81
N ARG A 8 -5.72 -51.19 -21.27
CA ARG A 8 -7.16 -51.49 -21.44
C ARG A 8 -7.97 -50.18 -21.45
N ARG A 9 -8.61 -49.91 -22.60
CA ARG A 9 -9.72 -48.97 -22.79
C ARG A 9 -11.01 -49.57 -22.21
N PHE A 10 -11.91 -48.73 -21.71
CA PHE A 10 -13.40 -48.72 -21.76
C PHE A 10 -13.84 -47.64 -20.76
N ALA A 11 -14.91 -46.86 -20.88
CA ALA A 11 -15.82 -46.41 -21.91
C ALA A 11 -16.49 -45.14 -21.31
N ARG A 12 -16.97 -44.24 -22.17
CA ARG A 12 -17.70 -43.03 -21.79
C ARG A 12 -19.04 -43.35 -21.11
N ILE A 13 -19.49 -42.43 -20.25
CA ILE A 13 -20.83 -41.77 -20.19
C ILE A 13 -21.19 -41.50 -18.73
N GLY A 14 -21.40 -40.22 -18.41
CA GLY A 14 -21.90 -39.75 -17.12
C GLY A 14 -22.10 -38.24 -17.19
N ALA A 15 -23.24 -37.84 -17.76
CA ALA A 15 -23.66 -36.45 -17.87
C ALA A 15 -23.95 -35.83 -16.50
N ILE A 16 -23.44 -34.63 -16.24
CA ILE A 16 -23.93 -33.77 -15.15
C ILE A 16 -24.03 -32.33 -15.66
N LEU A 17 -25.27 -31.97 -16.01
CA LEU A 17 -25.97 -30.70 -15.83
C LEU A 17 -25.15 -29.40 -15.88
N ALA A 18 -25.23 -28.73 -17.03
CA ALA A 18 -25.04 -27.29 -17.11
C ALA A 18 -26.21 -26.60 -16.39
N GLY A 19 -25.98 -26.13 -15.17
CA GLY A 19 -26.88 -25.23 -14.46
C GLY A 19 -26.77 -23.82 -15.04
N THR A 20 -27.63 -23.49 -16.01
CA THR A 20 -27.87 -22.11 -16.41
C THR A 20 -28.60 -21.38 -15.29
N ALA A 21 -27.90 -20.51 -14.56
CA ALA A 21 -28.55 -19.53 -13.70
C ALA A 21 -29.20 -18.46 -14.60
N LEU A 22 -30.49 -18.63 -14.88
CA LEU A 22 -31.30 -17.51 -15.37
C LEU A 22 -31.46 -16.52 -14.21
N ALA A 23 -30.77 -15.39 -14.30
CA ALA A 23 -31.17 -14.19 -13.58
C ALA A 23 -32.51 -13.73 -14.18
N ALA A 24 -33.61 -14.09 -13.54
CA ALA A 24 -34.92 -13.52 -13.85
C ALA A 24 -34.92 -12.07 -13.38
N SER A 25 -34.69 -11.13 -14.31
CA SER A 25 -35.03 -9.73 -14.11
C SER A 25 -36.55 -9.61 -14.05
N ALA A 26 -37.10 -9.58 -12.83
CA ALA A 26 -38.48 -9.19 -12.61
C ALA A 26 -38.62 -7.70 -12.96
N ALA A 27 -39.07 -7.42 -14.19
CA ALA A 27 -39.58 -6.11 -14.54
C ALA A 27 -40.91 -5.91 -13.79
N PHE A 28 -40.88 -5.18 -12.68
CA PHE A 28 -42.09 -4.69 -12.04
C PHE A 28 -42.70 -3.60 -12.93
N GLY A 29 -43.57 -4.01 -13.86
CA GLY A 29 -44.51 -3.09 -14.48
C GLY A 29 -45.49 -2.61 -13.43
N SER A 30 -45.76 -1.31 -13.39
CA SER A 30 -46.85 -0.75 -12.58
C SER A 30 -48.17 -1.42 -12.99
N ALA A 31 -48.76 -2.19 -12.07
CA ALA A 31 -50.04 -2.82 -12.29
C ALA A 31 -51.14 -1.74 -12.35
N GLN A 32 -51.48 -1.27 -13.54
CA GLN A 32 -52.73 -0.57 -13.75
C GLN A 32 -53.84 -1.62 -13.86
N ALA A 33 -54.75 -1.61 -12.90
CA ALA A 33 -55.92 -2.47 -12.91
C ALA A 33 -56.73 -2.21 -14.19
N ALA A 34 -56.96 -3.26 -14.97
CA ALA A 34 -57.81 -3.18 -16.14
C ALA A 34 -59.28 -2.90 -15.72
N PRO A 35 -60.04 -2.11 -16.49
CA PRO A 35 -61.44 -1.86 -16.21
C PRO A 35 -62.23 -3.18 -16.27
N LEU A 36 -63.19 -3.34 -15.36
CA LEU A 36 -63.89 -4.62 -15.17
C LEU A 36 -64.75 -5.04 -16.39
N TRP A 37 -65.04 -4.16 -17.36
CA TRP A 37 -65.75 -4.46 -18.62
C TRP A 37 -65.37 -3.49 -19.77
N PRO A 38 -65.41 -3.92 -21.06
CA PRO A 38 -65.08 -3.04 -22.18
C PRO A 38 -66.19 -2.02 -22.50
N GLY A 39 -65.87 -0.72 -22.44
CA GLY A 39 -66.71 0.37 -22.99
C GLY A 39 -67.53 1.22 -22.00
N GLY A 40 -67.29 1.14 -20.68
CA GLY A 40 -67.91 2.05 -19.70
C GLY A 40 -67.21 3.41 -19.61
N PRO A 41 -67.90 4.50 -19.19
CA PRO A 41 -67.25 5.79 -18.97
C PRO A 41 -66.27 5.73 -17.79
N ASP A 42 -65.09 6.34 -17.95
CA ASP A 42 -64.12 6.51 -16.87
C ASP A 42 -64.73 7.35 -15.76
N ILE A 43 -65.02 6.72 -14.62
CA ILE A 43 -65.55 7.40 -13.44
C ILE A 43 -64.35 7.90 -12.63
N SER A 44 -63.88 9.10 -12.93
CA SER A 44 -62.90 9.80 -12.11
C SER A 44 -63.56 10.23 -10.80
N ILE A 45 -63.33 9.50 -9.71
CA ILE A 45 -63.80 9.87 -8.36
C ILE A 45 -62.90 11.01 -7.84
N PRO A 46 -63.43 12.22 -7.59
CA PRO A 46 -62.65 13.30 -7.01
C PRO A 46 -62.50 13.08 -5.49
N GLY A 47 -61.26 12.98 -5.00
CA GLY A 47 -60.98 13.10 -3.56
C GLY A 47 -60.41 11.87 -2.85
N LEU A 48 -59.56 11.07 -3.50
CA LEU A 48 -58.59 10.28 -2.74
C LEU A 48 -57.25 11.02 -2.77
N PRO A 49 -56.72 11.50 -1.63
CA PRO A 49 -55.33 11.94 -1.58
C PRO A 49 -54.47 10.75 -2.05
N GLY A 50 -53.62 11.00 -3.06
CA GLY A 50 -52.72 9.99 -3.56
C GLY A 50 -51.95 9.40 -2.39
N SER A 51 -52.03 8.08 -2.23
CA SER A 51 -51.10 7.33 -1.41
C SER A 51 -49.73 7.52 -2.04
N SER A 52 -49.03 8.59 -1.62
CA SER A 52 -47.59 8.58 -1.64
C SER A 52 -47.18 7.52 -0.63
N ASP A 53 -47.24 6.25 -1.04
CA ASP A 53 -46.51 5.21 -0.31
C ASP A 53 -45.09 5.74 -0.18
N PRO A 54 -44.55 5.89 1.04
CA PRO A 54 -43.16 6.26 1.19
C PRO A 54 -42.37 5.24 0.38
N ALA A 55 -41.58 5.74 -0.58
CA ALA A 55 -40.71 4.89 -1.38
C ALA A 55 -39.98 3.94 -0.42
N ALA A 56 -40.16 2.64 -0.61
CA ALA A 56 -39.50 1.64 0.23
C ALA A 56 -38.02 2.02 0.30
N PRO A 57 -37.43 2.11 1.51
CA PRO A 57 -36.02 2.49 1.64
C PRO A 57 -35.21 1.58 0.72
N ALA A 58 -34.35 2.19 -0.10
CA ALA A 58 -33.48 1.44 -0.99
C ALA A 58 -32.80 0.32 -0.18
N PRO A 59 -32.70 -0.92 -0.71
CA PRO A 59 -32.07 -2.01 0.01
C PRO A 59 -30.71 -1.54 0.51
N GLN A 60 -30.55 -1.45 1.83
CA GLN A 60 -29.24 -1.16 2.41
C GLN A 60 -28.32 -2.29 1.94
N GLN A 61 -27.24 -1.95 1.24
CA GLN A 61 -26.22 -2.93 0.94
C GLN A 61 -25.70 -3.46 2.28
N LEU A 62 -26.08 -4.69 2.61
CA LEU A 62 -25.55 -5.41 3.76
C LEU A 62 -24.05 -5.57 3.53
N VAL A 63 -23.24 -4.75 4.19
CA VAL A 63 -21.80 -4.97 4.26
C VAL A 63 -21.63 -6.34 4.92
N PRO A 64 -21.02 -7.33 4.23
CA PRO A 64 -20.90 -8.67 4.80
C PRO A 64 -20.17 -8.59 6.14
N GLN A 65 -20.70 -9.20 7.19
CA GLN A 65 -20.02 -9.25 8.48
C GLN A 65 -18.68 -10.00 8.34
N LEU A 66 -17.65 -9.57 9.06
CA LEU A 66 -16.37 -10.29 9.13
C LEU A 66 -16.55 -11.68 9.74
N ALA A 67 -15.70 -12.62 9.33
CA ALA A 67 -15.61 -13.91 10.00
C ALA A 67 -15.14 -13.72 11.46
N PRO A 68 -15.48 -14.65 12.39
CA PRO A 68 -14.96 -14.60 13.76
C PRO A 68 -13.43 -14.60 13.77
N ALA A 69 -12.84 -13.68 14.54
CA ALA A 69 -11.39 -13.61 14.70
C ALA A 69 -10.87 -14.75 15.58
N ASN A 70 -9.71 -15.29 15.23
CA ASN A 70 -8.93 -16.24 16.03
C ASN A 70 -7.81 -15.55 16.82
N PHE A 71 -7.91 -14.24 17.00
CA PHE A 71 -6.93 -13.38 17.67
C PHE A 71 -7.65 -12.33 18.53
N ALA A 72 -6.93 -11.80 19.53
CA ALA A 72 -7.34 -10.59 20.25
C ALA A 72 -7.15 -9.35 19.37
N ASP A 73 -7.87 -8.27 19.67
CA ASP A 73 -7.85 -7.04 18.88
C ASP A 73 -6.42 -6.54 18.63
N PRO A 74 -5.93 -6.56 17.38
CA PRO A 74 -4.55 -6.23 17.06
C PRO A 74 -4.32 -4.72 17.02
N SER A 75 -3.05 -4.32 17.03
CA SER A 75 -2.68 -2.94 16.67
C SER A 75 -2.59 -2.78 15.15
N ILE A 76 -3.08 -1.65 14.65
CA ILE A 76 -3.12 -1.31 13.23
C ILE A 76 -2.29 -0.05 12.99
N SER A 77 -1.42 -0.08 11.98
CA SER A 77 -0.70 1.08 11.45
C SER A 77 -0.94 1.19 9.94
N PRO A 78 -1.23 2.36 9.36
CA PRO A 78 -1.40 3.65 10.03
C PRO A 78 -2.54 3.68 11.05
N SER A 79 -2.39 4.54 12.05
CA SER A 79 -3.39 4.76 13.11
C SER A 79 -4.57 5.57 12.58
N GLY A 80 -5.68 5.52 13.30
CA GLY A 80 -6.87 6.31 12.96
C GLY A 80 -6.59 7.80 12.85
N GLY A 81 -6.98 8.41 11.73
CA GLY A 81 -6.83 9.83 11.42
C GLY A 81 -5.49 10.25 10.81
N GLU A 82 -4.52 9.32 10.64
CA GLU A 82 -3.26 9.64 9.96
C GLU A 82 -3.50 10.00 8.47
N VAL A 83 -2.71 10.95 7.96
CA VAL A 83 -2.55 11.21 6.52
C VAL A 83 -1.14 10.76 6.14
N VAL A 84 -1.03 9.86 5.18
CA VAL A 84 0.23 9.19 4.80
C VAL A 84 0.50 9.31 3.30
N GLY A 85 1.70 8.98 2.87
CA GLY A 85 2.04 8.93 1.45
C GLY A 85 1.39 7.75 0.72
N VAL A 86 1.43 7.84 -0.61
CA VAL A 86 0.77 6.90 -1.53
C VAL A 86 1.39 5.50 -1.59
N ALA A 87 2.52 5.28 -0.91
CA ALA A 87 3.22 4.00 -0.85
C ALA A 87 3.09 3.31 0.53
N GLN A 88 2.26 3.83 1.45
CA GLN A 88 2.20 3.34 2.83
C GLN A 88 1.53 1.95 2.95
N PRO A 89 2.25 0.88 3.36
CA PRO A 89 1.63 -0.39 3.68
C PRO A 89 0.80 -0.30 4.97
N ILE A 90 -0.22 -1.14 5.06
CA ILE A 90 -0.95 -1.39 6.31
C ILE A 90 -0.20 -2.49 7.07
N ALA A 91 0.09 -2.28 8.34
CA ALA A 91 0.59 -3.27 9.27
C ALA A 91 -0.48 -3.62 10.30
N ILE A 92 -0.73 -4.91 10.47
CA ILE A 92 -1.58 -5.44 11.52
C ILE A 92 -0.70 -6.33 12.38
N ARG A 93 -0.51 -5.93 13.64
CA ARG A 93 0.36 -6.61 14.60
C ARG A 93 -0.47 -7.21 15.72
N PHE A 94 -0.35 -8.52 15.86
CA PHE A 94 -1.00 -9.33 16.88
C PHE A 94 -0.10 -9.43 18.12
N ASP A 95 -0.72 -9.55 19.29
CA ASP A 95 -0.01 -9.71 20.56
C ASP A 95 0.57 -11.13 20.73
N GLU A 96 0.01 -12.11 20.02
CA GLU A 96 0.41 -13.51 20.04
C GLU A 96 0.61 -14.05 18.62
N ALA A 97 1.35 -15.16 18.52
CA ALA A 97 1.59 -15.83 17.24
C ALA A 97 0.29 -16.41 16.67
N ILE A 98 0.05 -16.18 15.37
CA ILE A 98 -1.14 -16.64 14.67
C ILE A 98 -0.92 -18.05 14.12
N GLY A 99 -1.62 -19.03 14.69
CA GLY A 99 -1.59 -20.42 14.24
C GLY A 99 -2.30 -20.64 12.91
N ASP A 100 -3.55 -20.19 12.79
CA ASP A 100 -4.34 -20.28 11.54
C ASP A 100 -4.38 -18.91 10.84
N ARG A 101 -3.41 -18.71 9.93
CA ARG A 101 -3.25 -17.47 9.17
C ARG A 101 -4.42 -17.22 8.21
N ASP A 102 -4.99 -18.27 7.63
CA ASP A 102 -6.11 -18.12 6.69
C ASP A 102 -7.39 -17.72 7.44
N ALA A 103 -7.62 -18.25 8.64
CA ALA A 103 -8.69 -17.80 9.51
C ALA A 103 -8.50 -16.33 9.92
N ALA A 104 -7.28 -15.93 10.25
CA ALA A 104 -6.99 -14.55 10.59
C ALA A 104 -7.28 -13.61 9.42
N LEU A 105 -6.86 -13.94 8.20
CA LEU A 105 -7.12 -13.13 7.01
C LEU A 105 -8.62 -12.99 6.69
N ARG A 106 -9.45 -14.00 6.95
CA ARG A 106 -10.91 -13.90 6.80
C ARG A 106 -11.57 -12.98 7.82
N ALA A 107 -10.90 -12.70 8.94
CA ALA A 107 -11.35 -11.77 9.98
C ALA A 107 -10.77 -10.36 9.78
N ILE A 108 -10.11 -10.10 8.65
CA ILE A 108 -9.55 -8.79 8.29
C ILE A 108 -10.19 -8.31 6.99
N ARG A 109 -10.50 -7.02 6.93
CA ARG A 109 -10.99 -6.34 5.72
C ARG A 109 -10.29 -5.00 5.57
N VAL A 110 -9.82 -4.76 4.35
CA VAL A 110 -9.33 -3.45 3.91
C VAL A 110 -10.32 -2.95 2.86
N THR A 111 -10.86 -1.76 3.09
CA THR A 111 -11.76 -1.07 2.16
C THR A 111 -11.13 0.23 1.75
N THR A 112 -11.08 0.51 0.45
CA THR A 112 -10.46 1.72 -0.11
C THR A 112 -11.46 2.48 -0.98
N ASN A 113 -11.35 3.81 -0.98
CA ASN A 113 -12.10 4.68 -1.87
C ASN A 113 -11.18 5.79 -2.42
N PRO A 114 -10.86 5.80 -3.73
CA PRO A 114 -11.28 4.83 -4.75
C PRO A 114 -10.82 3.39 -4.45
N SER A 115 -11.55 2.40 -4.97
CA SER A 115 -11.22 0.99 -4.78
C SER A 115 -9.89 0.67 -5.45
N VAL A 116 -8.98 0.07 -4.69
CA VAL A 116 -7.69 -0.44 -5.17
C VAL A 116 -7.54 -1.90 -4.79
N ASP A 117 -7.00 -2.69 -5.71
CA ASP A 117 -6.64 -4.07 -5.44
C ASP A 117 -5.34 -4.12 -4.63
N GLY A 118 -5.26 -5.09 -3.73
CA GLY A 118 -4.07 -5.34 -2.93
C GLY A 118 -4.05 -6.74 -2.38
N HIS A 119 -2.98 -7.07 -1.67
CA HIS A 119 -2.74 -8.41 -1.18
C HIS A 119 -2.18 -8.38 0.24
N PHE A 120 -2.47 -9.45 1.00
CA PHE A 120 -1.87 -9.68 2.29
C PHE A 120 -0.60 -10.51 2.16
N TYR A 121 0.39 -10.22 2.99
CA TYR A 121 1.56 -11.06 3.15
C TYR A 121 2.08 -11.00 4.57
N TRP A 122 2.63 -12.11 5.07
CA TRP A 122 3.12 -12.21 6.44
C TRP A 122 4.59 -11.80 6.52
N ILE A 123 4.93 -10.98 7.52
CA ILE A 123 6.32 -10.63 7.85
C ILE A 123 6.91 -11.68 8.79
N ASN A 124 6.10 -12.14 9.75
CA ASN A 124 6.45 -13.17 10.73
C ASN A 124 5.14 -13.75 11.31
N ASP A 125 5.19 -14.50 12.41
CA ASP A 125 4.01 -15.12 13.00
C ASP A 125 3.08 -14.15 13.74
N THR A 126 3.51 -12.91 14.00
CA THR A 126 2.75 -11.90 14.75
C THR A 126 2.45 -10.65 13.94
N GLN A 127 2.84 -10.57 12.68
CA GLN A 127 2.59 -9.41 11.83
C GLN A 127 2.25 -9.80 10.39
N VAL A 128 1.10 -9.31 9.95
CA VAL A 128 0.67 -9.33 8.55
C VAL A 128 0.66 -7.91 8.00
N ARG A 129 1.03 -7.77 6.73
CA ARG A 129 0.96 -6.53 5.97
C ARG A 129 -0.12 -6.65 4.90
N TRP A 130 -0.75 -5.53 4.57
CA TRP A 130 -1.53 -5.38 3.33
C TRP A 130 -0.89 -4.28 2.49
N LEU A 131 -0.69 -4.57 1.21
CA LEU A 131 -0.09 -3.65 0.25
C LEU A 131 -0.97 -3.59 -1.01
N PRO A 132 -1.30 -2.40 -1.52
CA PRO A 132 -1.96 -2.29 -2.80
C PRO A 132 -1.00 -2.73 -3.92
N ASN A 133 -1.52 -3.23 -5.03
CA ASN A 133 -0.70 -3.73 -6.14
C ASN A 133 0.01 -2.59 -6.90
N GLU A 134 -0.51 -1.37 -6.78
CA GLU A 134 0.07 -0.12 -7.28
C GLU A 134 -0.04 0.93 -6.17
N PHE A 135 0.74 2.02 -6.25
CA PHE A 135 0.59 3.12 -5.30
C PHE A 135 -0.86 3.59 -5.23
N TYR A 136 -1.33 3.92 -4.02
CA TYR A 136 -2.65 4.49 -3.88
C TYR A 136 -2.79 5.76 -4.74
N PRO A 137 -3.96 6.01 -5.33
CA PRO A 137 -4.30 7.36 -5.78
C PRO A 137 -4.15 8.36 -4.63
N ALA A 138 -3.83 9.62 -4.97
CA ALA A 138 -3.83 10.70 -3.99
C ALA A 138 -5.22 10.83 -3.33
N HIS A 139 -5.27 11.18 -2.05
CA HIS A 139 -6.51 11.36 -1.28
C HIS A 139 -7.42 10.13 -1.21
N THR A 140 -6.84 8.93 -1.24
CA THR A 140 -7.56 7.66 -1.03
C THR A 140 -7.94 7.52 0.44
N GLN A 141 -9.22 7.26 0.72
CA GLN A 141 -9.69 6.88 2.04
C GLN A 141 -9.50 5.39 2.25
N VAL A 142 -8.93 4.99 3.38
CA VAL A 142 -8.68 3.59 3.73
C VAL A 142 -9.31 3.25 5.07
N THR A 143 -10.11 2.19 5.11
CA THR A 143 -10.67 1.62 6.34
C THR A 143 -10.13 0.21 6.52
N VAL A 144 -9.58 -0.06 7.69
CA VAL A 144 -9.06 -1.37 8.09
C VAL A 144 -9.87 -1.86 9.27
N GLU A 145 -10.43 -3.06 9.14
CA GLU A 145 -11.15 -3.77 10.19
C GLU A 145 -10.45 -5.10 10.42
N ALA A 146 -10.09 -5.43 11.66
CA ALA A 146 -9.40 -6.66 12.02
C ALA A 146 -9.94 -7.18 13.36
N GLY A 147 -10.84 -8.17 13.32
CA GLY A 147 -11.59 -8.55 14.53
C GLY A 147 -12.46 -7.40 15.03
N GLY A 148 -12.28 -6.99 16.29
CA GLY A 148 -12.93 -5.80 16.86
C GLY A 148 -12.15 -4.50 16.65
N ALA A 149 -10.90 -4.57 16.20
CA ALA A 149 -10.09 -3.38 15.94
C ALA A 149 -10.48 -2.71 14.61
N LYS A 150 -10.47 -1.37 14.60
CA LYS A 150 -10.75 -0.56 13.42
C LYS A 150 -9.81 0.65 13.35
N ALA A 151 -9.29 0.93 12.16
CA ALA A 151 -8.55 2.15 11.87
C ALA A 151 -9.01 2.74 10.53
N GLU A 152 -9.11 4.06 10.47
CA GLU A 152 -9.42 4.82 9.25
C GLU A 152 -8.33 5.84 9.03
N PHE A 153 -7.71 5.86 7.85
CA PHE A 153 -6.67 6.81 7.48
C PHE A 153 -6.86 7.24 6.03
N SER A 154 -6.06 8.19 5.57
CA SER A 154 -6.09 8.60 4.16
C SER A 154 -4.71 8.83 3.58
N THR A 155 -4.61 8.85 2.25
CA THR A 155 -3.40 9.31 1.58
C THR A 155 -3.42 10.82 1.35
N GLY A 156 -2.25 11.44 1.35
CA GLY A 156 -2.06 12.85 1.00
C GLY A 156 -1.97 13.06 -0.52
N ASP A 157 -1.26 14.13 -0.90
CA ASP A 157 -0.77 14.30 -2.27
C ASP A 157 0.10 13.10 -2.69
N SER A 158 0.16 12.82 -3.99
CA SER A 158 1.11 11.87 -4.55
C SER A 158 2.49 12.53 -4.65
N ILE A 159 3.33 12.36 -3.64
CA ILE A 159 4.71 12.84 -3.64
C ILE A 159 5.64 11.66 -3.94
N ILE A 160 6.22 11.64 -5.14
CA ILE A 160 7.12 10.56 -5.58
C ILE A 160 8.50 11.12 -5.83
N THR A 161 9.48 10.52 -5.16
CA THR A 161 10.90 10.87 -5.29
C THR A 161 11.60 9.82 -6.11
N THR A 162 12.35 10.20 -7.14
CA THR A 162 13.18 9.29 -7.94
C THR A 162 14.64 9.75 -7.89
N ALA A 163 15.54 8.88 -7.43
CA ALA A 163 16.98 9.08 -7.46
C ALA A 163 17.59 8.20 -8.57
N ASP A 164 18.21 8.83 -9.56
CA ASP A 164 18.79 8.13 -10.71
C ASP A 164 20.31 8.29 -10.74
N ASP A 165 21.05 7.19 -10.61
CA ASP A 165 22.52 7.23 -10.55
C ASP A 165 23.19 7.61 -11.88
N ASN A 166 22.51 7.42 -13.01
CA ASN A 166 23.04 7.85 -14.31
C ASN A 166 23.19 9.37 -14.37
N THR A 167 22.29 10.09 -13.70
CA THR A 167 22.27 11.57 -13.68
C THR A 167 22.76 12.14 -12.35
N LYS A 168 22.76 11.34 -11.28
CA LYS A 168 23.01 11.74 -9.90
C LYS A 168 22.09 12.86 -9.43
N GLN A 169 20.85 12.80 -9.89
CA GLN A 169 19.79 13.70 -9.51
C GLN A 169 18.69 12.95 -8.79
N ILE A 170 18.17 13.58 -7.75
CA ILE A 170 16.87 13.29 -7.18
C ILE A 170 15.86 14.22 -7.85
N THR A 171 14.76 13.67 -8.35
CA THR A 171 13.61 14.41 -8.85
C THR A 171 12.40 14.11 -7.99
N VAL A 172 11.78 15.14 -7.43
CA VAL A 172 10.56 15.01 -6.63
C VAL A 172 9.40 15.53 -7.45
N THR A 173 8.41 14.67 -7.65
CA THR A 173 7.13 15.03 -8.27
C THR A 173 6.04 15.11 -7.21
N ARG A 174 5.13 16.08 -7.35
CA ARG A 174 3.89 16.18 -6.59
C ARG A 174 2.73 16.13 -7.57
N ASN A 175 1.86 15.14 -7.44
CA ASN A 175 0.71 14.92 -8.33
C ASN A 175 1.11 14.88 -9.82
N GLY A 176 2.28 14.30 -10.12
CA GLY A 176 2.81 14.16 -11.48
C GLY A 176 3.63 15.35 -11.99
N GLU A 177 3.70 16.47 -11.27
CA GLU A 177 4.49 17.65 -11.66
C GLU A 177 5.81 17.70 -10.89
N VAL A 178 6.91 18.01 -11.58
CA VAL A 178 8.22 18.19 -10.92
C VAL A 178 8.19 19.45 -10.05
N VAL A 179 8.41 19.28 -8.75
CA VAL A 179 8.44 20.37 -7.76
C VAL A 179 9.84 20.65 -7.22
N ARG A 180 10.76 19.69 -7.34
CA ARG A 180 12.15 19.85 -6.90
C ARG A 180 13.07 18.91 -7.68
N THR A 181 14.27 19.38 -7.96
CA THR A 181 15.38 18.57 -8.45
C THR A 181 16.59 18.86 -7.56
N MET A 182 17.25 17.82 -7.05
CA MET A 182 18.35 17.92 -6.10
C MET A 182 19.56 17.15 -6.63
N PRO A 183 20.74 17.76 -6.76
CA PRO A 183 21.97 17.02 -6.93
C PRO A 183 22.21 16.11 -5.73
N THR A 184 22.58 14.85 -5.96
CA THR A 184 22.84 13.89 -4.90
C THR A 184 24.16 13.15 -5.08
N SER A 185 24.72 12.67 -3.97
CA SER A 185 25.84 11.73 -3.95
C SER A 185 25.39 10.48 -3.18
N MET A 186 25.29 9.35 -3.87
CA MET A 186 24.81 8.09 -3.30
C MET A 186 25.99 7.23 -2.81
N GLY A 187 25.72 5.94 -2.55
CA GLY A 187 26.69 4.97 -2.05
C GLY A 187 27.89 4.77 -2.97
N LYS A 188 29.10 4.90 -2.42
CA LYS A 188 30.38 4.66 -3.12
C LYS A 188 30.53 3.18 -3.52
N VAL A 189 31.52 2.86 -4.35
CA VAL A 189 31.84 1.46 -4.72
C VAL A 189 32.05 0.60 -3.46
N GLY A 190 31.41 -0.56 -3.41
CA GLY A 190 31.37 -1.47 -2.26
C GLY A 190 30.29 -1.16 -1.21
N HIS A 191 29.65 0.02 -1.31
CA HIS A 191 28.57 0.50 -0.43
C HIS A 191 27.46 1.14 -1.25
N GLU A 192 27.22 0.60 -2.45
CA GLU A 192 26.26 1.14 -3.40
C GLU A 192 24.87 1.17 -2.78
N THR A 193 24.12 2.25 -3.01
CA THR A 193 22.72 2.34 -2.61
C THR A 193 21.92 1.31 -3.41
N PRO A 194 21.21 0.36 -2.79
CA PRO A 194 20.40 -0.59 -3.54
C PRO A 194 19.33 0.09 -4.39
N ASN A 195 19.01 -0.48 -5.54
CA ASN A 195 17.88 -0.05 -6.36
C ASN A 195 16.55 -0.46 -5.69
N GLY A 196 15.45 0.10 -6.17
CA GLY A 196 14.10 -0.30 -5.79
C GLY A 196 13.33 0.82 -5.10
N THR A 197 12.18 0.44 -4.53
CA THR A 197 11.25 1.38 -3.91
C THR A 197 11.39 1.32 -2.39
N TYR A 198 11.75 2.45 -1.82
CA TYR A 198 11.84 2.71 -0.39
C TYR A 198 10.60 3.46 0.09
N ILE A 199 10.27 3.31 1.36
CA ILE A 199 9.15 4.02 2.00
C ILE A 199 9.71 5.01 3.02
N VAL A 200 9.34 6.28 2.92
CA VAL A 200 9.71 7.29 3.92
C VAL A 200 9.16 6.91 5.30
N GLY A 201 10.06 6.86 6.29
CA GLY A 201 9.78 6.58 7.69
C GLY A 201 9.92 7.82 8.58
N GLU A 202 10.73 7.70 9.63
CA GLU A 202 10.97 8.79 10.58
C GLU A 202 11.83 9.92 9.99
N ARG A 203 11.64 11.12 10.54
CA ARG A 203 12.37 12.33 10.18
C ARG A 203 13.01 12.94 11.42
N PHE A 204 14.28 13.26 11.34
CA PHE A 204 15.08 13.83 12.42
C PHE A 204 15.66 15.16 11.99
N ARG A 205 15.39 16.24 12.75
CA ARG A 205 15.97 17.56 12.46
C ARG A 205 17.49 17.51 12.56
N ASP A 206 18.01 16.78 13.53
CA ASP A 206 19.41 16.45 13.67
C ASP A 206 19.56 15.07 14.33
N MET A 207 20.68 14.41 14.07
CA MET A 207 21.04 13.17 14.74
C MET A 207 22.53 12.86 14.58
N TYR A 208 23.03 11.95 15.41
CA TYR A 208 24.26 11.22 15.08
C TYR A 208 23.86 9.94 14.34
N MET A 209 24.24 9.84 13.07
CA MET A 209 24.18 8.56 12.36
C MET A 209 25.35 7.71 12.82
N ASP A 210 25.04 6.64 13.55
CA ASP A 210 26.01 5.73 14.13
C ASP A 210 25.91 4.37 13.43
N SER A 211 26.99 3.97 12.78
CA SER A 211 27.06 2.74 11.98
C SER A 211 26.72 1.46 12.76
N SER A 212 26.95 1.45 14.08
CA SER A 212 26.66 0.29 14.92
C SER A 212 25.16 0.01 15.03
N THR A 213 24.31 1.02 14.81
CA THR A 213 22.84 0.90 14.90
C THR A 213 22.24 0.03 13.81
N TYR A 214 22.96 -0.20 12.71
CA TYR A 214 22.58 -1.13 11.64
C TYR A 214 23.62 -2.25 11.44
N GLY A 215 24.51 -2.46 12.42
CA GLY A 215 25.36 -3.65 12.51
C GLY A 215 26.82 -3.50 12.08
N VAL A 216 27.29 -2.29 11.74
CA VAL A 216 28.70 -2.04 11.39
C VAL A 216 29.41 -1.34 12.56
N PRO A 217 30.42 -1.95 13.23
CA PRO A 217 31.11 -1.32 14.35
C PRO A 217 31.75 0.01 13.96
N VAL A 218 31.63 1.03 14.82
CA VAL A 218 32.15 2.40 14.55
C VAL A 218 33.67 2.43 14.35
N ASP A 219 34.40 1.52 14.99
CA ASP A 219 35.85 1.38 14.92
C ASP A 219 36.33 0.45 13.79
N SER A 220 35.41 -0.08 12.98
CA SER A 220 35.75 -0.85 11.78
C SER A 220 36.14 0.06 10.61
N GLU A 221 36.72 -0.51 9.55
CA GLU A 221 37.17 0.23 8.35
C GLU A 221 36.05 1.04 7.69
N GLU A 222 34.82 0.51 7.71
CA GLU A 222 33.62 1.16 7.16
C GLU A 222 32.72 1.78 8.25
N GLY A 223 33.22 1.83 9.49
CA GLY A 223 32.54 2.42 10.63
C GLY A 223 32.50 3.94 10.56
N TYR A 224 31.37 4.52 10.97
CA TYR A 224 31.23 5.95 11.16
C TYR A 224 30.31 6.32 12.32
N ARG A 225 30.51 7.54 12.82
CA ARG A 225 29.58 8.25 13.69
C ARG A 225 29.57 9.72 13.30
N THR A 226 28.54 10.14 12.58
CA THR A 226 28.51 11.44 11.90
C THR A 226 27.32 12.24 12.37
N TYR A 227 27.55 13.48 12.80
CA TYR A 227 26.47 14.43 13.05
C TYR A 227 25.89 14.89 11.70
N VAL A 228 24.57 14.81 11.57
CA VAL A 228 23.85 15.19 10.35
C VAL A 228 22.61 16.02 10.71
N GLU A 229 22.20 16.86 9.78
CA GLU A 229 20.94 17.61 9.85
C GLU A 229 19.95 17.10 8.80
N TYR A 230 18.66 17.32 9.06
CA TYR A 230 17.55 17.05 8.13
C TYR A 230 17.53 15.61 7.58
N ALA A 231 17.67 14.63 8.48
CA ALA A 231 17.73 13.23 8.11
C ALA A 231 16.32 12.63 7.99
N THR A 232 15.96 12.16 6.80
CA THR A 232 14.72 11.44 6.54
C THR A 232 15.04 9.97 6.24
N ARG A 233 14.56 9.06 7.10
CA ARG A 233 14.80 7.62 6.97
C ARG A 233 13.99 7.07 5.80
N ILE A 234 14.63 6.22 5.00
CA ILE A 234 13.95 5.49 3.92
C ILE A 234 14.14 3.97 4.01
N SER A 235 15.07 3.48 4.84
CA SER A 235 15.22 2.05 5.14
C SER A 235 15.58 1.77 6.60
N TYR A 236 15.29 0.55 7.07
CA TYR A 236 15.74 0.06 8.37
C TYR A 236 17.18 -0.45 8.34
N SER A 237 17.71 -0.79 7.16
CA SER A 237 19.14 -1.02 6.93
C SER A 237 20.01 0.24 7.06
N GLY A 238 19.42 1.41 7.31
CA GLY A 238 20.17 2.61 7.72
C GLY A 238 20.37 3.66 6.62
N ILE A 239 19.62 3.58 5.52
CA ILE A 239 19.66 4.56 4.43
C ILE A 239 18.70 5.73 4.70
N PHE A 240 19.22 6.94 4.48
CA PHE A 240 18.51 8.20 4.65
C PHE A 240 18.76 9.15 3.47
N VAL A 241 17.85 10.11 3.29
CA VAL A 241 18.15 11.39 2.62
C VAL A 241 18.54 12.39 3.70
N HIS A 242 19.69 13.05 3.60
CA HIS A 242 20.12 14.02 4.61
C HIS A 242 21.06 15.11 4.08
N ALA A 243 21.18 16.21 4.83
CA ALA A 243 22.15 17.26 4.55
C ALA A 243 23.58 16.73 4.69
N ALA A 244 24.41 17.01 3.70
CA ALA A 244 25.81 16.57 3.64
C ALA A 244 26.70 17.69 3.09
N PRO A 245 26.90 18.80 3.85
CA PRO A 245 27.72 19.93 3.39
C PRO A 245 29.17 19.55 3.07
N TRP A 246 29.67 18.45 3.63
CA TRP A 246 31.02 17.95 3.33
C TRP A 246 31.16 17.29 1.95
N SER A 247 30.04 16.94 1.29
CA SER A 247 30.07 16.23 0.00
C SER A 247 29.40 17.01 -1.15
N GLU A 248 29.22 18.34 -1.02
CA GLU A 248 28.58 19.16 -2.06
C GLU A 248 29.31 19.08 -3.41
N ALA A 249 30.64 18.97 -3.39
CA ALA A 249 31.44 18.84 -4.61
C ALA A 249 31.18 17.52 -5.38
N GLN A 250 30.65 16.49 -4.71
CA GLN A 250 30.34 15.19 -5.31
C GLN A 250 28.88 15.11 -5.77
N GLN A 251 27.98 15.90 -5.17
CA GLN A 251 26.55 15.85 -5.47
C GLN A 251 26.28 16.24 -6.93
N GLY A 252 25.61 15.36 -7.69
CA GLY A 252 25.41 15.51 -9.14
C GLY A 252 26.56 15.00 -10.01
N TYR A 253 27.64 14.46 -9.42
CA TYR A 253 28.85 14.06 -10.16
C TYR A 253 29.38 12.67 -9.81
N SER A 254 29.47 12.33 -8.52
CA SER A 254 30.06 11.06 -8.06
C SER A 254 29.43 10.58 -6.75
N ASN A 255 29.53 9.28 -6.47
CA ASN A 255 29.01 8.66 -5.25
C ASN A 255 30.10 8.53 -4.19
N ALA A 256 29.80 8.98 -2.97
CA ALA A 256 30.76 9.11 -1.88
C ALA A 256 30.22 8.71 -0.51
N SER A 257 28.95 8.32 -0.39
CA SER A 257 28.34 7.92 0.89
C SER A 257 28.51 6.43 1.16
N HIS A 258 28.03 5.95 2.32
CA HIS A 258 27.91 4.52 2.66
C HIS A 258 26.51 3.96 2.34
N GLY A 259 25.78 4.59 1.41
CA GLY A 259 24.45 4.18 0.97
C GLY A 259 23.40 5.29 1.06
N CYS A 260 23.59 6.28 1.94
CA CYS A 260 22.71 7.44 2.04
C CYS A 260 22.66 8.27 0.75
N LEU A 261 21.55 8.99 0.56
CA LEU A 261 21.38 10.01 -0.47
C LEU A 261 21.83 11.34 0.13
N ASN A 262 23.11 11.68 -0.03
CA ASN A 262 23.64 12.96 0.40
C ASN A 262 23.09 14.07 -0.50
N VAL A 263 22.59 15.14 0.09
CA VAL A 263 22.12 16.34 -0.62
C VAL A 263 22.65 17.60 0.05
N SER A 264 22.48 18.76 -0.61
CA SER A 264 22.83 20.06 -0.04
C SER A 264 22.04 20.29 1.26
N THR A 265 22.51 21.19 2.13
CA THR A 265 21.76 21.51 3.35
C THR A 265 20.38 22.10 3.05
N GLU A 266 20.27 22.89 1.97
CA GLU A 266 18.99 23.43 1.50
C GLU A 266 18.03 22.33 1.06
N ASP A 267 18.50 21.40 0.23
CA ASP A 267 17.68 20.30 -0.28
C ASP A 267 17.33 19.29 0.82
N GLY A 268 18.25 19.01 1.74
CA GLY A 268 17.99 18.18 2.91
C GLY A 268 16.87 18.77 3.76
N LYS A 269 16.93 20.08 4.04
CA LYS A 269 15.85 20.80 4.72
C LYS A 269 14.54 20.72 3.95
N TRP A 270 14.57 21.01 2.66
CA TRP A 270 13.37 20.95 1.83
C TRP A 270 12.74 19.57 1.85
N PHE A 271 13.54 18.50 1.72
CA PHE A 271 13.06 17.12 1.76
C PHE A 271 12.47 16.78 3.12
N PHE A 272 13.15 17.13 4.21
CA PHE A 272 12.65 16.96 5.57
C PHE A 272 11.29 17.65 5.79
N GLU A 273 11.11 18.85 5.24
CA GLU A 273 9.87 19.63 5.41
C GLU A 273 8.73 19.15 4.50
N ASN A 274 9.02 18.53 3.35
CA ASN A 274 8.02 18.21 2.33
C ASN A 274 7.72 16.72 2.13
N ALA A 275 8.62 15.82 2.54
CA ALA A 275 8.37 14.38 2.56
C ALA A 275 7.61 13.99 3.83
N GLN A 276 6.71 13.03 3.69
CA GLN A 276 5.93 12.47 4.79
C GLN A 276 6.03 10.95 4.84
N LYS A 277 5.71 10.39 6.01
CA LYS A 277 5.63 8.94 6.22
C LYS A 277 4.77 8.31 5.13
N GLY A 278 5.30 7.29 4.46
CA GLY A 278 4.59 6.59 3.40
C GLY A 278 4.83 7.10 1.98
N ASP A 279 5.57 8.20 1.80
CA ASP A 279 5.95 8.64 0.44
C ASP A 279 7.01 7.68 -0.14
N PRO A 280 6.94 7.34 -1.44
CA PRO A 280 7.96 6.51 -2.09
C PRO A 280 9.23 7.29 -2.45
N VAL A 281 10.37 6.66 -2.21
CA VAL A 281 11.68 7.02 -2.79
C VAL A 281 12.16 5.87 -3.67
N ILE A 282 12.24 6.11 -4.97
CA ILE A 282 12.59 5.12 -5.98
C ILE A 282 14.05 5.34 -6.39
N VAL A 283 14.91 4.37 -6.15
CA VAL A 283 16.32 4.41 -6.55
C VAL A 283 16.51 3.53 -7.78
N VAL A 284 17.16 4.07 -8.82
CA VAL A 284 17.41 3.37 -10.08
C VAL A 284 18.84 3.54 -10.57
N ASN A 285 19.28 2.57 -11.38
CA ASN A 285 20.53 2.55 -12.14
C ASN A 285 21.81 2.54 -11.30
N THR A 286 21.77 2.12 -10.04
CA THR A 286 22.98 1.88 -9.24
C THR A 286 23.49 0.44 -9.45
N ASP A 287 24.74 0.19 -9.04
CA ASP A 287 25.31 -1.17 -9.03
C ASP A 287 24.95 -1.98 -7.76
N GLY A 288 24.15 -1.43 -6.84
CA GLY A 288 23.92 -1.97 -5.48
C GLY A 288 22.88 -3.10 -5.33
N GLY A 289 22.50 -3.76 -6.42
CA GLY A 289 21.42 -4.76 -6.40
C GLY A 289 20.05 -4.13 -6.10
N THR A 290 19.17 -4.83 -5.40
CA THR A 290 17.81 -4.35 -5.04
C THR A 290 17.61 -4.40 -3.53
N LEU A 291 16.98 -3.37 -2.96
CA LEU A 291 16.60 -3.32 -1.56
C LEU A 291 15.78 -4.57 -1.18
N SER A 292 16.09 -5.16 -0.03
CA SER A 292 15.34 -6.31 0.47
C SER A 292 13.88 -5.94 0.73
N GLY A 293 12.96 -6.74 0.19
CA GLY A 293 11.54 -6.68 0.54
C GLY A 293 11.25 -6.92 2.04
N SER A 294 12.23 -7.44 2.79
CA SER A 294 12.15 -7.66 4.23
C SER A 294 12.87 -6.61 5.07
N ASP A 295 13.37 -5.53 4.46
CA ASP A 295 14.00 -4.41 5.18
C ASP A 295 13.09 -3.84 6.28
N GLY A 296 11.80 -3.70 5.98
CA GLY A 296 10.79 -3.11 6.88
C GLY A 296 10.21 -1.80 6.33
N LEU A 297 10.96 -1.12 5.45
CA LEU A 297 10.49 -0.04 4.58
C LEU A 297 10.68 -0.38 3.08
N GLY A 298 10.84 -1.67 2.77
CA GLY A 298 11.10 -2.20 1.43
C GLY A 298 9.94 -3.00 0.85
N ASP A 299 8.73 -2.92 1.40
CA ASP A 299 7.56 -3.73 1.08
C ASP A 299 7.30 -3.88 -0.44
N TRP A 300 7.58 -2.83 -1.22
CA TRP A 300 7.40 -2.74 -2.67
C TRP A 300 8.39 -3.55 -3.51
N ASN A 301 9.37 -4.22 -2.89
CA ASN A 301 10.41 -5.01 -3.58
C ASN A 301 10.21 -6.53 -3.41
N ARG A 302 8.97 -6.96 -3.13
CA ARG A 302 8.59 -8.38 -2.94
C ARG A 302 7.97 -9.00 -4.18
#